data_AF-A0A0Q0GDI5-F1
#
_entry.id   AF-A0A0Q0GDI5-F1
#
_cell.length_a   1.000
_cell.length_b   1.000
_cell.length_c   1.000
_cell.angle_alpha   90.00
_cell.angle_beta   90.00
_cell.angle_gamma   90.00
#
_symmetry.space_group_name_H-M   'P 1'
#
loop_
_entity.id
_entity.type
_entity.pdbx_description
1 polymer ?
#
loop_
_entity_poly.entity_id
_entity_poly.type
_entity_poly.pdbx_seq_one_letter_code
_entity_poly.pdbx_strand_id
1 'polypeptide(L)'
;MKKLITAAIVSSLFTSPVFAAKQLSTEDAIGMAGLMICDVFYSDIDTKESAQQAAIIKKLVTEQYKTGIEDMMMTQQTSDELDLYIAQFKASDEPKKVQLCQDAINYTQDSTVASLGMR
;
A
#
# COMPACT_ATOMS: atom_id res chain seq x y z
N MET A 1 6.67 46.58 -41.71
CA MET A 1 7.61 45.48 -42.04
C MET A 1 8.24 44.99 -40.75
N LYS A 2 7.97 43.73 -40.37
CA LYS A 2 8.52 43.05 -39.19
C LYS A 2 9.94 42.59 -39.48
N LYS A 3 10.94 42.91 -38.64
CA LYS A 3 12.13 42.07 -38.42
C LYS A 3 12.72 42.37 -37.04
N LEU A 4 12.83 41.31 -36.25
CA LEU A 4 13.53 41.04 -34.99
C LEU A 4 12.72 39.83 -34.47
N ILE A 5 13.27 38.65 -34.19
CA ILE A 5 14.37 38.36 -33.28
C ILE A 5 14.96 36.99 -33.69
N THR A 6 16.29 36.92 -33.69
CA THR A 6 17.12 35.71 -33.70
C THR A 6 17.24 35.17 -32.27
N ALA A 7 16.97 33.88 -32.03
CA ALA A 7 17.35 33.04 -30.87
C ALA A 7 16.31 31.91 -30.76
N ALA A 8 16.58 30.66 -30.41
CA ALA A 8 17.81 29.95 -30.12
C ALA A 8 17.49 28.45 -30.30
N ILE A 9 18.52 27.68 -30.58
CA ILE A 9 18.52 26.22 -30.60
C ILE A 9 18.11 25.74 -29.20
N VAL A 10 16.97 25.05 -29.09
CA VAL A 10 16.73 24.13 -27.96
C VAL A 10 16.59 22.75 -28.56
N SER A 11 17.72 22.07 -28.54
CA SER A 11 17.82 20.62 -28.61
C SER A 11 16.80 20.02 -27.65
N SER A 12 15.74 19.42 -28.20
CA SER A 12 14.86 18.51 -27.46
C SER A 12 15.67 17.25 -27.13
N LEU A 13 16.50 17.38 -26.10
CA LEU A 13 17.12 16.27 -25.39
C LEU A 13 16.02 15.31 -24.94
N PHE A 14 16.07 14.09 -25.47
CA PHE A 14 15.72 12.86 -24.79
C PHE A 14 14.58 12.95 -23.76
N THR A 15 13.33 12.93 -24.23
CA THR A 15 12.26 12.37 -23.41
C THR A 15 12.11 10.91 -23.80
N SER A 16 12.99 10.06 -23.28
CA SER A 16 12.63 8.64 -23.12
C SER A 16 11.33 8.58 -22.33
N PRO A 17 10.37 7.71 -22.66
CA PRO A 17 9.21 7.52 -21.82
C PRO A 17 9.72 6.96 -20.50
N VAL A 18 9.81 7.81 -19.47
CA VAL A 18 9.84 7.34 -18.10
C VAL A 18 8.54 6.57 -17.96
N PHE A 19 8.63 5.25 -17.98
CA PHE A 19 7.54 4.39 -17.52
C PHE A 19 7.12 4.98 -16.19
N ALA A 20 5.94 5.60 -16.14
CA ALA A 20 5.45 6.23 -14.93
C ALA A 20 5.43 5.15 -13.86
N ALA A 21 6.39 5.20 -12.93
CA ALA A 21 6.46 4.26 -11.83
C ALA A 21 5.09 4.29 -11.15
N LYS A 22 4.44 3.13 -11.07
CA LYS A 22 3.11 3.04 -10.48
C LYS A 22 3.23 3.49 -9.02
N GLN A 23 2.52 4.56 -8.67
CA GLN A 23 2.53 5.06 -7.30
C GLN A 23 1.66 4.15 -6.43
N LEU A 24 2.15 3.87 -5.23
CA LEU A 24 1.39 3.16 -4.22
C LEU A 24 0.33 4.11 -3.65
N SER A 25 -0.94 3.70 -3.66
CA SER A 25 -1.98 4.49 -2.98
C SER A 25 -1.77 4.42 -1.47
N THR A 26 -2.22 5.45 -0.75
CA THR A 26 -2.09 5.48 0.70
C THR A 26 -2.91 4.36 1.34
N GLU A 27 -4.06 4.05 0.77
CA GLU A 27 -4.94 2.98 1.22
C GLU A 27 -4.31 1.60 1.01
N ASP A 28 -3.65 1.36 -0.13
CA ASP A 28 -2.92 0.10 -0.39
C ASP A 28 -1.74 -0.05 0.58
N ALA A 29 -1.01 1.04 0.84
CA ALA A 29 0.10 1.05 1.81
C ALA A 29 -0.37 0.74 3.23
N ILE A 30 -1.46 1.38 3.68
CA ILE A 30 -2.05 1.13 4.99
C ILE A 30 -2.63 -0.28 5.09
N GLY A 31 -3.30 -0.76 4.04
CA GLY A 31 -3.83 -2.13 3.98
C GLY A 31 -2.72 -3.16 4.13
N MET A 32 -1.63 -3.01 3.39
CA MET A 32 -0.47 -3.91 3.48
C MET A 32 0.23 -3.85 4.82
N ALA A 33 0.50 -2.65 5.34
CA ALA A 33 1.10 -2.51 6.65
C ALA A 33 0.20 -3.06 7.76
N GLY A 34 -1.10 -2.82 7.67
CA GLY A 34 -2.12 -3.37 8.55
C GLY A 34 -2.05 -4.90 8.57
N LEU A 35 -2.01 -5.55 7.41
CA LEU A 35 -1.83 -7.00 7.33
C LEU A 35 -0.54 -7.46 8.02
N MET A 36 0.60 -6.83 7.75
CA MET A 36 1.87 -7.24 8.37
C MET A 36 1.87 -7.08 9.89
N ILE A 37 1.33 -5.97 10.39
CA ILE A 37 1.21 -5.72 11.84
C ILE A 37 0.26 -6.73 12.48
N CYS A 38 -0.84 -7.05 11.81
CA CYS A 38 -1.82 -8.00 12.28
C CYS A 38 -1.32 -9.44 12.26
N ASP A 39 -0.43 -9.80 11.34
CA ASP A 39 0.24 -11.11 11.36
C ASP A 39 1.02 -11.27 12.67
N VAL A 40 1.78 -10.24 13.07
CA VAL A 40 2.52 -10.24 14.34
C VAL A 40 1.54 -10.31 15.53
N PHE A 41 0.55 -9.42 15.56
CA PHE A 41 -0.45 -9.36 16.64
C PHE A 41 -1.17 -10.70 16.87
N TYR A 42 -1.65 -11.35 15.80
CA TYR A 42 -2.33 -12.64 15.94
C TYR A 42 -1.36 -13.80 16.19
N SER A 43 -0.12 -13.73 15.69
CA SER A 43 0.89 -14.77 15.96
C SER A 43 1.32 -14.79 17.42
N ASP A 44 1.23 -13.67 18.13
CA ASP A 44 1.54 -13.57 19.57
C ASP A 44 0.43 -14.15 20.48
N ILE A 45 -0.76 -14.44 19.93
CA ILE A 45 -1.91 -14.95 20.68
C ILE A 45 -2.05 -16.46 20.43
N ASP A 46 -1.80 -17.27 21.46
CA ASP A 46 -1.90 -18.75 21.39
C ASP A 46 -3.35 -19.25 21.46
N THR A 47 -4.11 -18.98 20.40
CA THR A 47 -5.44 -19.57 20.20
C THR A 47 -5.60 -20.09 18.78
N LYS A 48 -6.51 -21.07 18.61
CA LYS A 48 -6.85 -21.62 17.30
C LYS A 48 -7.44 -20.55 16.37
N GLU A 49 -8.19 -19.59 16.91
CA GLU A 49 -8.78 -18.51 16.13
C GLU A 49 -7.70 -17.54 15.61
N SER A 50 -6.78 -17.13 16.48
CA SER A 50 -5.66 -16.27 16.09
C SER A 50 -4.76 -16.94 15.04
N ALA A 51 -4.49 -18.25 15.18
CA ALA A 51 -3.75 -19.02 14.17
C ALA A 51 -4.44 -19.04 12.80
N GLN A 52 -5.79 -19.09 12.76
CA GLN A 52 -6.55 -19.01 11.52
C GLN A 52 -6.45 -17.61 10.89
N GLN A 53 -6.55 -16.55 11.70
CA GLN A 53 -6.41 -15.18 11.22
C GLN A 53 -5.01 -14.92 10.64
N ALA A 54 -3.95 -15.32 11.34
CA ALA A 54 -2.58 -15.23 10.84
C ALA A 54 -2.40 -15.97 9.50
N ALA A 55 -3.02 -17.14 9.33
CA ALA A 55 -2.98 -17.87 8.06
C ALA A 55 -3.70 -17.12 6.91
N ILE A 56 -4.85 -16.50 7.19
CA ILE A 56 -5.58 -15.66 6.22
C ILE A 56 -4.72 -14.47 5.81
N ILE A 57 -4.14 -13.78 6.79
CA ILE A 57 -3.28 -12.62 6.58
C ILE A 57 -2.08 -12.98 5.69
N LYS A 58 -1.36 -14.06 6.00
CA LYS A 58 -0.22 -14.52 5.18
C LYS A 58 -0.61 -14.79 3.73
N LYS A 59 -1.80 -15.36 3.50
CA LYS A 59 -2.33 -15.57 2.16
C LYS A 59 -2.56 -14.23 1.45
N LEU A 60 -3.21 -13.27 2.10
CA LEU A 60 -3.50 -11.95 1.53
C LEU A 60 -2.23 -11.15 1.22
N VAL A 61 -1.24 -11.16 2.11
CA VAL A 61 0.08 -10.53 1.87
C VAL A 61 0.73 -11.13 0.63
N THR A 62 0.72 -12.46 0.52
CA THR A 62 1.28 -13.17 -0.65
C THR A 62 0.53 -12.81 -1.94
N GLU A 63 -0.79 -12.64 -1.89
CA GLU A 63 -1.60 -12.23 -3.04
C GLU A 63 -1.29 -10.79 -3.46
N GLN A 64 -1.14 -9.88 -2.51
CA GLN A 64 -0.79 -8.49 -2.78
C GLN A 64 0.63 -8.35 -3.35
N TYR A 65 1.60 -9.13 -2.87
CA TYR A 65 2.94 -9.17 -3.47
C TYR A 65 2.91 -9.58 -4.95
N LYS A 66 2.03 -10.50 -5.35
CA LYS A 66 1.87 -10.87 -6.77
C LYS A 66 1.38 -9.71 -7.65
N THR A 67 0.83 -8.64 -7.08
CA THR A 67 0.41 -7.45 -7.82
C THR A 67 1.57 -6.50 -8.15
N GLY A 68 2.77 -6.77 -7.61
CA GLY A 68 3.94 -5.89 -7.74
C GLY A 68 3.85 -4.67 -6.80
N ILE A 69 3.06 -4.76 -5.72
CA ILE A 69 2.90 -3.68 -4.74
C ILE A 69 4.22 -3.28 -4.08
N GLU A 70 5.16 -4.22 -3.97
CA GLU A 70 6.51 -4.03 -3.44
C GLU A 70 7.41 -3.17 -4.35
N ASP A 71 7.10 -3.11 -5.65
CA ASP A 71 7.82 -2.31 -6.63
C ASP A 71 7.22 -0.89 -6.80
N MET A 72 6.09 -0.61 -6.14
CA MET A 72 5.41 0.68 -6.25
C MET A 72 6.09 1.76 -5.42
N MET A 73 6.14 2.98 -5.96
CA MET A 73 6.77 4.11 -5.27
C MET A 73 5.81 4.71 -4.24
N MET A 74 6.31 4.88 -3.01
CA MET A 74 5.59 5.56 -1.94
C MET A 74 5.87 7.07 -1.96
N THR A 75 4.83 7.88 -1.76
CA THR A 75 5.00 9.33 -1.57
C THR A 75 5.34 9.64 -0.11
N GLN A 76 5.90 10.84 0.14
CA GLN A 76 6.13 11.28 1.53
C GLN A 76 4.82 11.33 2.33
N GLN A 77 3.75 11.84 1.72
CA GLN A 77 2.44 11.88 2.36
C GLN A 77 1.96 10.47 2.76
N THR A 78 2.11 9.49 1.87
CA THR A 78 1.76 8.09 2.18
C THR A 78 2.61 7.54 3.32
N SER A 79 3.90 7.88 3.37
CA SER A 79 4.77 7.50 4.48
C SER A 79 4.32 8.11 5.80
N ASP A 80 3.95 9.40 5.81
CA ASP A 80 3.50 10.10 7.02
C ASP A 80 2.18 9.51 7.55
N GLU A 81 1.23 9.19 6.66
CA GLU A 81 -0.03 8.53 7.01
C GLU A 81 0.18 7.10 7.53
N LEU A 82 1.14 6.38 6.95
CA LEU A 82 1.53 5.05 7.42
C LEU A 82 2.11 5.11 8.85
N ASP A 83 2.97 6.09 9.13
CA ASP A 83 3.51 6.30 10.47
C ASP A 83 2.42 6.61 11.50
N LEU A 84 1.43 7.43 11.12
CA LEU A 84 0.25 7.70 11.95
C LEU A 84 -0.56 6.43 12.22
N TYR A 85 -0.80 5.60 11.20
CA TYR A 85 -1.49 4.32 11.35
C TYR A 85 -0.75 3.39 12.32
N ILE A 86 0.58 3.25 12.16
CA ILE A 86 1.41 2.42 13.04
C ILE A 86 1.36 2.93 14.48
N ALA A 87 1.44 4.25 14.68
CA ALA A 87 1.35 4.86 16.00
C ALA A 87 -0.02 4.60 16.64
N GLN A 88 -1.11 4.74 15.87
CA GLN A 88 -2.46 4.46 16.33
C GLN A 88 -2.62 2.98 16.74
N PHE A 89 -2.12 2.05 15.91
CA PHE A 89 -2.19 0.62 16.24
C PHE A 89 -1.44 0.32 17.54
N LYS A 90 -0.23 0.84 17.71
CA LYS A 90 0.59 0.63 18.93
C LYS A 90 -0.10 1.17 20.18
N ALA A 91 -0.70 2.35 20.10
CA ALA A 91 -1.38 3.01 21.21
C ALA A 91 -2.76 2.41 21.53
N SER A 92 -3.32 1.59 20.64
CA SER A 92 -4.65 0.98 20.79
C SER A 92 -4.67 -0.16 21.79
N ASP A 93 -5.82 -0.35 22.42
CA ASP A 93 -6.12 -1.55 23.21
C ASP A 93 -6.41 -2.76 22.31
N GLU A 94 -6.54 -3.94 22.93
CA GLU A 94 -6.74 -5.19 22.19
C GLU A 94 -8.02 -5.20 21.33
N PRO A 95 -9.21 -4.77 21.83
CA PRO A 95 -10.41 -4.68 20.99
C PRO A 95 -10.21 -3.78 19.77
N LYS A 96 -9.55 -2.62 19.95
CA LYS A 96 -9.29 -1.71 18.84
C LYS A 96 -8.27 -2.27 17.86
N LYS A 97 -7.24 -2.98 18.33
CA LYS A 97 -6.29 -3.70 17.46
C LYS A 97 -6.98 -4.77 16.62
N VAL A 98 -7.87 -5.56 17.21
CA VAL A 98 -8.68 -6.54 16.48
C VAL A 98 -9.52 -5.85 15.40
N GLN A 99 -10.17 -4.74 15.71
CA GLN A 99 -10.93 -3.98 14.72
C GLN A 99 -10.04 -3.49 13.56
N LEU A 100 -8.89 -2.89 13.87
CA LEU A 100 -7.93 -2.42 12.84
C LEU A 100 -7.46 -3.57 11.94
N CYS A 101 -7.31 -4.77 12.49
CA CYS A 101 -6.97 -5.95 11.71
C CYS A 101 -8.10 -6.43 10.81
N GLN A 102 -9.34 -6.42 11.28
CA GLN A 102 -10.49 -6.75 10.46
C GLN A 102 -10.64 -5.75 9.31
N ASP A 103 -10.44 -4.47 9.56
CA ASP A 103 -10.50 -3.41 8.54
C ASP A 103 -9.43 -3.65 7.45
N ALA A 104 -8.19 -3.96 7.83
CA ALA A 104 -7.12 -4.26 6.88
C ALA A 104 -7.37 -5.54 6.05
N ILE A 105 -7.90 -6.60 6.69
CA ILE A 105 -8.26 -7.85 6.01
C ILE A 105 -9.36 -7.59 4.97
N ASN A 106 -10.43 -6.90 5.37
CA ASN A 106 -11.57 -6.62 4.50
C ASN A 106 -11.15 -5.75 3.30
N TYR A 107 -10.40 -4.66 3.57
CA TYR A 107 -9.86 -3.81 2.51
C TYR A 107 -9.03 -4.61 1.50
N THR A 108 -8.16 -5.49 1.99
CA THR A 108 -7.28 -6.26 1.12
C THR A 108 -8.06 -7.31 0.31
N GLN A 109 -9.08 -7.94 0.90
CA GLN A 109 -9.95 -8.86 0.17
C GLN A 109 -10.72 -8.16 -0.95
N ASP A 110 -11.31 -7.01 -0.65
CA ASP A 110 -12.08 -6.22 -1.62
C ASP A 110 -11.20 -5.66 -2.76
N SER A 111 -9.99 -5.20 -2.41
CA SER A 111 -9.01 -4.71 -3.39
C SER A 111 -8.43 -5.84 -4.25
N THR A 112 -8.16 -7.03 -3.68
CA THR A 112 -7.75 -8.21 -4.46
C THR A 112 -8.83 -8.60 -5.47
N VAL A 113 -10.11 -8.62 -5.06
CA VAL A 113 -11.24 -8.88 -5.98
C VAL A 113 -11.32 -7.82 -7.08
N ALA A 114 -11.12 -6.53 -6.74
CA ALA A 114 -11.11 -5.46 -7.73
C ALA A 114 -9.92 -5.57 -8.71
N SER A 115 -8.74 -5.98 -8.24
CA SER A 115 -7.53 -6.13 -9.06
C SER A 115 -7.60 -7.28 -10.06
N LEU A 116 -8.38 -8.32 -9.76
CA LEU A 116 -8.63 -9.47 -10.64
C LEU A 116 -9.72 -9.22 -11.70
N GLY A 117 -10.27 -7.99 -11.78
CA GLY A 117 -11.27 -7.63 -12.78
C GLY A 117 -12.62 -8.34 -12.62
N MET A 118 -12.92 -8.85 -11.41
CA MET A 118 -14.18 -9.55 -11.10
C MET A 118 -15.22 -8.61 -10.46
N ARG A 119 -15.40 -7.41 -11.03
CA ARG A 119 -16.49 -6.48 -10.67
C ARG A 119 -17.36 -6.20 -11.89
#